data_AF-A0A925VB44-F1
#
_entry.id   AF-A0A925VB44-F1
#
_cell.length_a   1.000
_cell.length_b   1.000
_cell.length_c   1.000
_cell.angle_alpha   90.00
_cell.angle_beta   90.00
_cell.angle_gamma   90.00
#
_symmetry.space_group_name_H-M   'P 1'
#
loop_
_entity.id
_entity.type
_entity.pdbx_description
1 polymer ?
#
loop_
_entity_poly.entity_id
_entity_poly.type
_entity_poly.pdbx_seq_one_letter_code
_entity_poly.pdbx_strand_id
1 'polypeptide(L)'
;VHSDGGSCRGRGPWRSSEGELALGIVEVDYRPRACLGIEVHDGTTVTIGWPRAQLGASLRGHVGFGDYNARLRNDAPVRLLVRIDGETRLHTVVGDREGWRAFAIATEAGVGDVELEITAGLSGTWQARDYDASPTRTVCVEARTIGAAP
;
A
#
# COMPACT_ATOMS: atom_id res chain seq x y z
N VAL A 1 -11.17 -5.65 2.47
CA VAL A 1 -10.42 -4.40 2.69
C VAL A 1 -10.91 -3.80 3.99
N HIS A 2 -10.00 -3.58 4.93
CA HIS A 2 -10.29 -3.00 6.25
C HIS A 2 -9.33 -1.85 6.49
N SER A 3 -9.78 -0.81 7.16
CA SER A 3 -8.95 0.23 7.74
C SER A 3 -9.15 0.27 9.25
N ASP A 4 -8.42 1.13 9.97
CA ASP A 4 -8.53 1.24 11.44
C ASP A 4 -9.97 1.58 11.89
N GLY A 5 -10.71 2.34 11.07
CA GLY A 5 -12.13 2.66 11.24
C GLY A 5 -13.12 1.54 10.85
N GLY A 6 -12.64 0.38 10.40
CA GLY A 6 -13.45 -0.80 10.09
C GLY A 6 -13.48 -1.19 8.60
N SER A 7 -14.49 -1.98 8.20
CA SER A 7 -14.57 -2.53 6.84
C SER A 7 -14.86 -1.44 5.79
N CYS A 8 -14.01 -1.35 4.76
CA CYS A 8 -14.27 -0.48 3.61
C CYS A 8 -15.38 -1.08 2.74
N ARG A 9 -16.32 -0.26 2.27
CA ARG A 9 -17.46 -0.70 1.45
C ARG A 9 -17.22 -0.42 -0.02
N GLY A 10 -17.64 -1.33 -0.91
CA GLY A 10 -17.57 -1.17 -2.37
C GLY A 10 -17.16 -2.44 -3.11
N ARG A 11 -17.30 -2.42 -4.44
CA ARG A 11 -16.75 -3.41 -5.39
C ARG A 11 -15.90 -2.70 -6.46
N GLY A 12 -15.01 -1.82 -6.03
CA GLY A 12 -14.34 -0.87 -6.92
C GLY A 12 -13.70 0.21 -6.08
N PRO A 13 -13.99 1.50 -6.23
CA PRO A 13 -13.60 2.41 -5.17
C PRO A 13 -14.16 1.89 -3.83
N TRP A 14 -13.26 1.48 -2.93
CA TRP A 14 -13.57 1.06 -1.57
C TRP A 14 -13.46 2.29 -0.69
N ARG A 15 -14.54 2.63 0.00
CA ARG A 15 -14.60 3.83 0.84
C ARG A 15 -14.77 3.45 2.30
N SER A 16 -14.08 4.17 3.17
CA SER A 16 -14.28 4.19 4.62
C SER A 16 -14.38 5.64 5.09
N SER A 17 -14.59 5.84 6.40
CA SER A 17 -14.50 7.18 7.02
C SER A 17 -13.09 7.78 6.94
N GLU A 18 -12.09 6.94 6.69
CA GLU A 18 -10.68 7.32 6.69
C GLU A 18 -10.14 7.64 5.31
N GLY A 19 -10.91 7.33 4.26
CA GLY A 19 -10.53 7.65 2.89
C GLY A 19 -11.04 6.63 1.88
N GLU A 20 -10.28 6.48 0.80
CA GLU A 20 -10.65 5.71 -0.36
C GLU A 20 -9.49 4.87 -0.88
N LEU A 21 -9.81 3.69 -1.41
CA LEU A 21 -8.92 2.86 -2.18
C LEU A 21 -9.53 2.62 -3.55
N ALA A 22 -8.77 2.83 -4.62
CA ALA A 22 -9.27 2.63 -5.98
C ALA A 22 -8.18 2.07 -6.90
N LEU A 23 -8.55 1.17 -7.79
CA LEU A 23 -7.68 0.80 -8.91
C LEU A 23 -7.62 1.98 -9.88
N GLY A 24 -6.43 2.37 -10.28
CA GLY A 24 -6.22 3.52 -11.14
C GLY A 24 -4.85 3.54 -11.78
N ILE A 25 -4.63 4.59 -12.58
CA ILE A 25 -3.31 4.93 -13.12
C ILE A 25 -2.81 6.12 -12.33
N VAL A 26 -1.65 6.00 -11.69
CA VAL A 26 -0.96 7.11 -11.05
C VAL A 26 0.38 7.34 -11.74
N GLU A 27 0.88 8.57 -11.72
CA GLU A 27 2.18 8.89 -12.28
C GLU A 27 3.28 8.61 -11.26
N VAL A 28 4.21 7.71 -11.57
CA VAL A 28 5.40 7.47 -10.73
C VAL A 28 6.63 7.62 -11.57
N ASP A 29 7.55 8.50 -11.14
CA ASP A 29 8.77 8.86 -11.88
C ASP A 29 8.47 9.27 -13.34
N TYR A 30 7.45 10.11 -13.55
CA TYR A 30 7.00 10.57 -14.86
C TYR A 30 6.50 9.46 -15.79
N ARG A 31 6.07 8.32 -15.22
CA ARG A 31 5.51 7.19 -15.98
C ARG A 31 4.16 6.77 -15.39
N PRO A 32 3.14 6.55 -16.23
CA PRO A 32 1.87 6.02 -15.77
C PRO A 32 2.04 4.59 -15.25
N ARG A 33 1.53 4.32 -14.05
CA ARG A 33 1.55 3.00 -13.40
C ARG A 33 0.14 2.61 -13.00
N ALA A 34 -0.28 1.41 -13.39
CA ALA A 34 -1.51 0.81 -12.91
C ALA A 34 -1.27 0.26 -11.49
N CYS A 35 -2.03 0.73 -10.52
CA CYS A 35 -1.93 0.24 -9.15
C CYS A 35 -3.23 0.39 -8.37
N LEU A 36 -3.23 -0.14 -7.16
CA LEU A 36 -4.20 0.23 -6.16
C LEU A 36 -3.72 1.52 -5.48
N GLY A 37 -4.39 2.63 -5.78
CA GLY A 37 -4.23 3.90 -5.09
C GLY A 37 -4.94 3.86 -3.74
N ILE A 38 -4.26 4.32 -2.70
CA ILE A 38 -4.70 4.35 -1.32
C ILE A 38 -4.58 5.79 -0.86
N GLU A 39 -5.72 6.44 -0.69
CA GLU A 39 -5.86 7.83 -0.27
C GLU A 39 -6.60 7.84 1.06
N VAL A 40 -5.83 7.76 2.15
CA VAL A 40 -6.33 7.72 3.52
C VAL A 40 -5.69 8.80 4.39
N HIS A 41 -6.31 9.09 5.53
CA HIS A 41 -5.73 10.01 6.52
C HIS A 41 -4.33 9.57 6.96
N ASP A 42 -3.53 10.54 7.36
CA ASP A 42 -2.21 10.31 7.93
C ASP A 42 -2.28 9.35 9.13
N GLY A 43 -1.36 8.39 9.17
CA GLY A 43 -1.27 7.39 10.24
C GLY A 43 -2.22 6.20 10.07
N THR A 44 -3.18 6.26 9.15
CA THR A 44 -4.13 5.16 8.92
C THR A 44 -3.41 3.94 8.37
N THR A 45 -3.76 2.79 8.96
CA THR A 45 -3.39 1.47 8.45
C THR A 45 -4.55 0.86 7.67
N VAL A 46 -4.23 0.32 6.49
CA VAL A 46 -5.17 -0.39 5.62
C VAL A 46 -4.69 -1.81 5.39
N THR A 47 -5.59 -2.76 5.59
CA THR A 47 -5.37 -4.17 5.36
C THR A 47 -6.19 -4.66 4.18
N ILE A 48 -5.49 -5.25 3.20
CA ILE A 48 -6.08 -5.83 2.00
C ILE A 48 -5.77 -7.32 1.99
N GLY A 49 -6.81 -8.15 2.05
CA GLY A 49 -6.70 -9.59 2.08
C GLY A 49 -7.22 -10.23 0.79
N TRP A 50 -6.49 -11.24 0.32
CA TRP A 50 -6.89 -12.16 -0.73
C TRP A 50 -6.93 -13.57 -0.16
N PRO A 51 -8.09 -14.02 0.36
CA PRO A 51 -8.22 -15.38 0.86
C PRO A 51 -8.10 -16.37 -0.31
N ARG A 52 -7.39 -17.48 -0.08
CA ARG A 52 -7.19 -18.56 -1.07
C ARG A 52 -6.65 -18.04 -2.41
N ALA A 53 -5.66 -17.15 -2.36
CA ALA A 53 -4.97 -16.65 -3.55
C ALA A 53 -4.13 -17.75 -4.19
N GLN A 54 -4.10 -17.79 -5.53
CA GLN A 54 -3.20 -18.65 -6.27
C GLN A 54 -1.77 -18.07 -6.24
N LEU A 55 -0.88 -18.73 -5.52
CA LEU A 55 0.53 -18.42 -5.41
C LEU A 55 1.36 -19.16 -6.44
N GLY A 56 2.40 -18.48 -6.92
CA GLY A 56 3.46 -19.05 -7.75
C GLY A 56 4.73 -19.28 -6.91
N ALA A 57 5.90 -19.26 -7.56
CA ALA A 57 7.19 -19.38 -6.89
C ALA A 57 7.65 -18.07 -6.21
N SER A 58 7.07 -16.93 -6.58
CA SER A 58 7.31 -15.66 -5.88
C SER A 58 6.12 -14.71 -5.96
N LEU A 59 5.96 -13.87 -4.93
CA LEU A 59 5.11 -12.70 -4.93
C LEU A 59 6.00 -11.46 -5.14
N ARG A 60 5.76 -10.70 -6.21
CA ARG A 60 6.55 -9.50 -6.54
C ARG A 60 5.65 -8.29 -6.70
N GLY A 61 6.19 -7.12 -6.42
CA GLY A 61 5.41 -5.90 -6.49
C GLY A 61 6.21 -4.63 -6.32
N HIS A 62 5.48 -3.52 -6.28
CA HIS A 62 6.01 -2.20 -5.96
C HIS A 62 5.12 -1.54 -4.91
N VAL A 63 5.72 -0.71 -4.08
CA VAL A 63 5.01 0.18 -3.16
C VAL A 63 5.72 1.52 -3.13
N GLY A 64 4.95 2.61 -3.04
CA GLY A 64 5.48 3.96 -2.92
C GLY A 64 4.41 5.01 -3.16
N PHE A 65 4.81 6.20 -3.60
CA PHE A 65 3.91 7.35 -3.76
C PHE A 65 3.69 7.71 -5.23
N GLY A 66 2.47 8.14 -5.56
CA GLY A 66 2.04 8.55 -6.91
C GLY A 66 2.32 10.01 -7.29
N ASP A 67 3.08 10.76 -6.48
CA ASP A 67 3.51 12.12 -6.82
C ASP A 67 5.00 12.30 -6.52
N TYR A 68 5.80 12.50 -7.57
CA TYR A 68 7.24 12.77 -7.45
C TYR A 68 7.52 14.16 -6.84
N ASN A 69 6.61 15.14 -6.95
CA ASN A 69 6.78 16.46 -6.33
C ASN A 69 6.59 16.43 -4.80
N ALA A 70 5.98 15.37 -4.26
CA ALA A 70 5.92 15.14 -2.82
C ALA A 70 7.32 14.96 -2.20
N ARG A 71 8.33 14.56 -2.99
CA ARG A 71 9.76 14.43 -2.62
C ARG A 71 10.37 15.71 -2.02
N LEU A 72 9.79 16.87 -2.33
CA LEU A 72 10.24 18.16 -1.82
C LEU A 72 9.49 18.62 -0.57
N ARG A 73 8.43 17.91 -0.14
CA ARG A 73 7.43 18.46 0.79
C ARG A 73 7.23 17.69 2.10
N ASN A 74 7.57 16.41 2.25
CA ASN A 74 7.61 15.75 3.58
C ASN A 74 8.14 14.30 3.54
N ASP A 75 9.05 13.97 4.46
CA ASP A 75 9.72 12.67 4.69
C ASP A 75 8.81 11.53 5.21
N ALA A 76 7.49 11.70 5.22
CA ALA A 76 6.55 10.71 5.79
C ALA A 76 6.59 9.38 5.02
N PRO A 77 7.06 8.28 5.62
CA PRO A 77 7.23 7.04 4.89
C PRO A 77 5.92 6.25 4.80
N VAL A 78 5.83 5.34 3.85
CA VAL A 78 4.84 4.27 3.86
C VAL A 78 5.47 3.00 4.41
N ARG A 79 4.79 2.33 5.35
CA ARG A 79 5.16 0.99 5.82
C ARG A 79 4.33 -0.04 5.07
N LEU A 80 4.99 -1.09 4.57
CA LEU A 80 4.36 -2.27 4.00
C LEU A 80 4.75 -3.50 4.81
N LEU A 81 3.73 -4.22 5.26
CA LEU A 81 3.82 -5.56 5.83
C LEU A 81 3.09 -6.52 4.89
N VAL A 82 3.73 -7.65 4.58
CA VAL A 82 3.13 -8.72 3.77
C VAL A 82 3.08 -9.98 4.60
N ARG A 83 1.88 -10.53 4.77
CA ARG A 83 1.66 -11.83 5.42
C ARG A 83 1.19 -12.85 4.40
N ILE A 84 1.70 -14.08 4.56
CA ILE A 84 1.25 -15.26 3.81
C ILE A 84 0.91 -16.31 4.85
N ASP A 85 -0.34 -16.79 4.85
CA ASP A 85 -0.88 -17.74 5.82
C ASP A 85 -0.69 -17.27 7.27
N GLY A 86 -0.87 -15.96 7.49
CA GLY A 86 -0.71 -15.31 8.80
C GLY A 86 0.74 -15.04 9.22
N GLU A 87 1.75 -15.52 8.49
CA GLU A 87 3.16 -15.27 8.78
C GLU A 87 3.68 -14.04 8.04
N THR A 88 4.31 -13.10 8.75
CA THR A 88 4.98 -11.94 8.13
C THR A 88 6.17 -12.40 7.29
N ARG A 89 6.06 -12.27 5.96
CA ARG A 89 7.12 -12.60 4.99
C ARG A 89 7.92 -11.39 4.54
N LEU A 90 7.36 -10.19 4.66
CA LEU A 90 8.05 -8.93 4.36
C LEU A 90 7.62 -7.85 5.34
N HIS A 91 8.59 -7.06 5.80
CA HIS A 91 8.38 -5.79 6.45
C HIS A 91 9.33 -4.77 5.82
N THR A 92 8.79 -3.70 5.24
CA THR A 92 9.59 -2.64 4.63
C THR A 92 8.98 -1.27 4.88
N VAL A 93 9.82 -0.26 4.80
CA VAL A 93 9.47 1.15 4.94
C VAL A 93 10.03 1.85 3.72
N VAL A 94 9.18 2.61 3.02
CA VAL A 94 9.53 3.33 1.79
C VAL A 94 9.33 4.81 2.03
N GLY A 95 10.41 5.58 1.98
CA GLY A 95 10.38 7.02 2.04
C GLY A 95 9.86 7.64 0.74
N ASP A 96 9.35 8.86 0.84
CA ASP A 96 8.93 9.68 -0.30
C ASP A 96 10.04 9.89 -1.34
N ARG A 97 11.31 9.98 -0.91
CA ARG A 97 12.49 10.11 -1.79
C ARG A 97 12.84 8.86 -2.58
N GLU A 98 12.36 7.69 -2.15
CA GLU A 98 12.61 6.41 -2.82
C GLU A 98 11.65 6.19 -4.00
N GLY A 99 10.59 6.98 -4.12
CA GLY A 99 9.60 6.81 -5.17
C GLY A 99 8.90 5.45 -5.06
N TRP A 100 8.98 4.63 -6.11
CA TRP A 100 8.47 3.26 -6.12
C TRP A 100 9.56 2.25 -5.81
N ARG A 101 9.40 1.51 -4.71
CA ARG A 101 10.33 0.45 -4.32
C ARG A 101 9.78 -0.92 -4.68
N ALA A 102 10.58 -1.69 -5.40
CA ALA A 102 10.28 -3.07 -5.72
C ALA A 102 10.44 -3.97 -4.48
N PHE A 103 9.59 -4.98 -4.37
CA PHE A 103 9.75 -6.08 -3.43
C PHE A 103 9.56 -7.43 -4.12
N ALA A 104 10.18 -8.46 -3.57
CA ALA A 104 10.02 -9.84 -4.00
C ALA A 104 10.12 -10.77 -2.79
N ILE A 105 9.17 -11.69 -2.69
CA ILE A 105 9.05 -12.68 -1.63
C ILE A 105 9.02 -14.04 -2.30
N ALA A 106 9.88 -14.96 -1.87
CA ALA A 106 9.78 -16.36 -2.30
C ALA A 106 8.52 -16.99 -1.71
N THR A 107 7.76 -17.72 -2.53
CA THR A 107 6.52 -18.38 -2.11
C THR A 107 6.52 -19.82 -2.57
N GLU A 108 5.82 -20.68 -1.83
CA GLU A 108 5.49 -22.01 -2.32
C GLU A 108 4.31 -21.91 -3.29
N ALA A 109 4.39 -22.65 -4.39
CA ALA A 109 3.33 -22.67 -5.37
C ALA A 109 2.12 -23.43 -4.82
N GLY A 110 0.93 -22.85 -4.93
CA GLY A 110 -0.26 -23.41 -4.33
C GLY A 110 -1.30 -22.37 -3.99
N VAL A 111 -2.21 -22.71 -3.08
CA VAL A 111 -3.24 -21.80 -2.56
C VAL A 111 -2.84 -21.35 -1.16
N GLY A 112 -2.84 -20.04 -0.92
CA GLY A 112 -2.55 -19.47 0.40
C GLY A 112 -3.29 -18.16 0.63
N ASP A 113 -3.37 -17.73 1.88
CA ASP A 113 -3.99 -16.46 2.27
C ASP A 113 -2.94 -15.35 2.24
N VAL A 114 -3.17 -14.31 1.42
CA VAL A 114 -2.25 -13.17 1.29
C VAL A 114 -2.87 -11.94 1.94
N GLU A 115 -2.08 -11.24 2.74
CA GLU A 115 -2.47 -9.97 3.34
C GLU A 115 -1.39 -8.91 3.13
N LEU A 116 -1.80 -7.74 2.65
CA LEU A 116 -0.98 -6.53 2.62
C LEU A 116 -1.52 -5.57 3.67
N GLU A 117 -0.69 -5.21 4.64
CA GLU A 117 -0.95 -4.18 5.62
C GLU A 117 -0.08 -2.96 5.29
N ILE A 118 -0.73 -1.83 5.04
CA ILE A 118 -0.11 -0.61 4.50
C ILE A 118 -0.44 0.53 5.44
N THR A 119 0.57 1.16 6.01
CA THR A 119 0.40 2.33 6.89
C THR A 119 0.96 3.57 6.19
N ALA A 120 0.12 4.57 5.97
CA ALA A 120 0.55 5.88 5.52
C ALA A 120 1.13 6.65 6.73
N GLY A 121 2.39 7.07 6.66
CA GLY A 121 3.03 7.82 7.74
C GLY A 121 2.39 9.18 8.00
N LEU A 122 2.74 9.80 9.13
CA LEU A 122 2.29 11.15 9.48
C LEU A 122 3.00 12.18 8.60
N SER A 123 2.23 12.96 7.85
CA SER A 123 2.74 13.85 6.80
C SER A 123 2.33 15.32 6.97
N GLY A 124 1.66 15.62 8.08
CA GLY A 124 1.29 16.94 8.56
C GLY A 124 2.36 17.58 9.45
N THR A 125 1.98 18.66 10.12
CA THR A 125 2.86 19.44 10.99
C THR A 125 2.26 19.53 12.39
N TRP A 126 3.09 19.31 13.41
CA TRP A 126 2.70 19.57 14.80
C TRP A 126 2.71 21.08 15.06
N GLN A 127 1.54 21.63 15.36
CA GLN A 127 1.37 22.98 15.87
C GLN A 127 1.36 22.97 17.40
N ALA A 128 1.54 24.13 18.03
CA ALA A 128 1.56 24.25 19.49
C ALA A 128 0.27 23.74 20.18
N ARG A 129 -0.84 23.63 19.45
CA ARG A 129 -2.15 23.20 19.97
C ARG A 129 -2.63 21.85 19.44
N ASP A 130 -2.18 21.42 18.26
CA ASP A 130 -2.71 20.23 17.60
C ASP A 130 -1.84 19.80 16.40
N TYR A 131 -2.14 18.63 15.83
CA TYR A 131 -1.63 18.16 14.56
C TYR A 131 -2.44 18.73 13.39
N ASP A 132 -1.77 19.41 12.46
CA ASP A 132 -2.35 19.89 11.20
C ASP A 132 -1.98 18.93 10.07
N ALA A 133 -2.94 18.11 9.63
CA ALA A 133 -2.71 17.05 8.66
C ALA A 133 -2.37 17.63 7.27
N SER A 134 -1.43 16.99 6.57
CA SER A 134 -1.19 17.31 5.16
C SER A 134 -2.38 16.90 4.30
N PRO A 135 -2.50 17.45 3.09
CA PRO A 135 -3.35 16.87 2.06
C PRO A 135 -3.07 15.37 1.88
N THR A 136 -4.12 14.58 1.76
CA THR A 136 -4.07 13.14 1.52
C THR A 136 -3.21 12.83 0.30
N ARG A 137 -2.30 11.86 0.46
CA ARG A 137 -1.41 11.39 -0.61
C ARG A 137 -1.89 10.06 -1.13
N THR A 138 -1.69 9.83 -2.42
CA THR A 138 -1.95 8.54 -3.03
C THR A 138 -0.74 7.64 -2.82
N VAL A 139 -0.83 6.73 -1.85
CA VAL A 139 0.05 5.56 -1.78
C VAL A 139 -0.36 4.59 -2.88
N CYS A 140 0.60 4.03 -3.59
CA CYS A 140 0.37 3.19 -4.75
C CYS A 140 1.06 1.85 -4.55
N VAL A 141 0.26 0.76 -4.54
CA VAL A 141 0.75 -0.61 -4.39
C VAL A 141 0.34 -1.47 -5.58
N GLU A 142 1.28 -2.27 -6.06
CA GLU A 142 1.07 -3.32 -7.04
C GLU A 142 1.69 -4.61 -6.52
N ALA A 143 0.99 -5.74 -6.62
CA ALA A 143 1.52 -7.06 -6.30
C ALA A 143 1.01 -8.11 -7.28
N ARG A 144 1.88 -9.04 -7.68
CA ARG A 144 1.58 -10.13 -8.62
C ARG A 144 2.32 -11.39 -8.21
N THR A 145 1.66 -12.54 -8.33
CA THR A 145 2.29 -13.84 -8.22
C THR A 145 2.99 -14.20 -9.53
N ILE A 146 4.19 -14.77 -9.46
CA ILE A 146 5.04 -15.12 -10.59
C ILE A 146 5.54 -16.55 -10.44
N GLY A 147 5.57 -17.28 -11.55
CA GLY A 147 5.92 -18.70 -11.61
C GLY A 147 4.66 -19.56 -11.71
N ALA A 148 4.74 -20.64 -12.47
CA ALA A 148 3.62 -21.55 -12.63
C ALA A 148 3.30 -22.23 -11.30
N ALA A 149 2.01 -22.27 -10.94
CA ALA A 149 1.53 -23.32 -10.07
C ALA A 149 1.68 -24.65 -10.81
N PRO A 150 2.27 -25.69 -10.20
CA PRO A 150 2.35 -27.01 -10.83
C PRO A 150 0.97 -27.58 -11.14
#